data_AF-A0A385MUW5-F1
#
_entry.id   AF-A0A385MUW5-F1
#
_cell.length_a   1.000
_cell.length_b   1.000
_cell.length_c   1.000
_cell.angle_alpha   90.00
_cell.angle_beta   90.00
_cell.angle_gamma   90.00
#
_symmetry.space_group_name_H-M   'P 1'
#
loop_
_entity.id
_entity.type
_entity.pdbx_description
1 polymer ?
#
loop_
_entity_poly.entity_id
_entity_poly.type
_entity_poly.pdbx_seq_one_letter_code
_entity_poly.pdbx_strand_id
1 'polypeptide(L)'
;MENLQNIPSTGSTYAKLVKKCFKAPKGWVFMGADFASLEDRISALTTKDPEKLKVYTDGYDGHCLRAYGYFGDQMPDIDPTSVESINSIAQKYKALRQKSKSPTFLLTYGGTYHGLMGLGLPEQEAKQIEQNYHRMYSHSDAWVQSKIDEAAKVGYVEVAFGLRVRTPIIKQCLMNNRRTPYEAKKEGRTAGNALGQSYGMLNNRAGIDLQERTFDSEHRYDILPFAHIHDAQYFMVRDDIEVVEWLNHNLVECMEWQELPDIQHDSVGLGGELSLFHPNWAEEIPLPNGASQEEIKHTIKESMS
;
A
#
# COMPACT_ATOMS: atom_id res chain seq x y z
N MET A 1 -3.14 27.53 3.21
CA MET A 1 -2.33 26.50 2.55
C MET A 1 -3.29 25.36 2.24
N GLU A 2 -3.40 24.95 0.98
CA GLU A 2 -4.30 23.86 0.59
C GLU A 2 -3.74 22.51 1.03
N ASN A 3 -4.61 21.51 1.24
CA ASN A 3 -4.17 20.18 1.63
C ASN A 3 -3.67 19.40 0.40
N LEU A 4 -2.34 19.34 0.23
CA LEU A 4 -1.69 18.60 -0.87
C LEU A 4 -1.90 17.08 -0.78
N GLN A 5 -2.32 16.53 0.37
CA GLN A 5 -2.60 15.11 0.50
C GLN A 5 -3.88 14.67 -0.22
N ASN A 6 -4.79 15.61 -0.49
CA ASN A 6 -6.09 15.33 -1.10
C ASN A 6 -6.19 15.82 -2.56
N ILE A 7 -5.06 15.97 -3.26
CA ILE A 7 -5.06 16.28 -4.69
C ILE A 7 -5.79 15.15 -5.45
N PRO A 8 -6.63 15.45 -6.46
CA PRO A 8 -7.37 14.42 -7.18
C PRO A 8 -6.44 13.32 -7.72
N SER A 9 -6.73 12.07 -7.36
CA SER A 9 -5.96 10.89 -7.76
C SER A 9 -6.36 10.42 -9.17
N THR A 10 -5.60 9.47 -9.73
CA THR A 10 -5.67 9.00 -11.14
C THR A 10 -7.07 8.64 -11.65
N GLY A 11 -8.02 8.29 -10.77
CA GLY A 11 -9.41 8.03 -11.14
C GLY A 11 -10.26 9.27 -11.47
N SER A 12 -9.76 10.47 -11.16
CA SER A 12 -10.44 11.74 -11.43
C SER A 12 -10.04 12.33 -12.79
N THR A 13 -11.03 12.86 -13.52
CA THR A 13 -10.80 13.63 -14.77
C THR A 13 -9.92 14.86 -14.55
N TYR A 14 -9.84 15.37 -13.31
CA TYR A 14 -9.06 16.56 -12.95
C TYR A 14 -7.64 16.25 -12.47
N ALA A 15 -7.29 15.00 -12.22
CA ALA A 15 -6.01 14.62 -11.61
C ALA A 15 -4.79 15.17 -12.37
N LYS A 16 -4.72 14.88 -13.67
CA LYS A 16 -3.64 15.38 -14.54
C LYS A 16 -3.68 16.89 -14.69
N LEU A 17 -4.87 17.50 -14.74
CA LEU A 17 -5.02 18.95 -14.91
C LEU A 17 -4.47 19.72 -13.71
N VAL A 18 -4.81 19.28 -12.49
CA VAL A 18 -4.33 19.90 -11.26
C VAL A 18 -2.82 19.68 -11.11
N LYS A 19 -2.31 18.45 -11.33
CA LYS A 19 -0.88 18.16 -11.26
C LYS A 19 -0.03 18.97 -12.25
N LYS A 20 -0.57 19.35 -13.42
CA LYS A 20 0.11 20.22 -14.40
C LYS A 20 0.39 21.65 -13.90
N CYS A 21 -0.34 22.10 -12.88
CA CYS A 21 -0.13 23.40 -12.26
C CYS A 21 1.13 23.45 -11.38
N PHE A 22 1.66 22.30 -10.97
CA PHE A 22 2.85 22.20 -10.13
C PHE A 22 4.09 21.98 -10.99
N LYS A 23 5.00 22.95 -10.97
CA LYS A 23 6.26 22.92 -11.71
C LYS A 23 7.42 23.27 -10.78
N ALA A 24 8.53 22.56 -10.95
CA ALA A 24 9.76 22.92 -10.28
C ALA A 24 10.26 24.28 -10.81
N PRO A 25 10.87 25.12 -9.95
CA PRO A 25 11.53 26.35 -10.38
C PRO A 25 12.76 26.04 -11.25
N LYS A 26 13.26 27.04 -11.99
CA LYS A 26 14.44 26.88 -12.85
C LYS A 26 15.64 26.35 -12.05
N GLY A 27 16.34 25.35 -12.59
CA GLY A 27 17.49 24.70 -11.95
C GLY A 27 17.12 23.65 -10.90
N TRP A 28 15.85 23.25 -10.87
CA TRP A 28 15.32 22.20 -10.02
C TRP A 28 14.38 21.30 -10.81
N VAL A 29 14.25 20.06 -10.36
CA VAL A 29 13.29 19.06 -10.82
C VAL A 29 12.46 18.54 -9.64
N PHE A 30 11.27 18.02 -9.91
CA PHE A 30 10.51 17.29 -8.91
C PHE A 30 10.86 15.82 -9.00
N MET A 31 11.04 15.21 -7.84
CA MET A 31 11.24 13.78 -7.70
C MET A 31 10.33 13.26 -6.60
N GLY A 32 9.99 11.99 -6.64
CA GLY A 32 9.21 11.38 -5.57
C GLY A 32 9.20 9.88 -5.68
N ALA A 33 9.03 9.22 -4.55
CA ALA A 33 8.95 7.78 -4.46
C ALA A 33 7.69 7.39 -3.70
N ASP A 34 7.11 6.25 -4.08
CA ASP A 34 5.98 5.62 -3.42
C ASP A 34 6.35 4.18 -3.05
N PHE A 35 5.88 3.71 -1.90
CA PHE A 35 6.09 2.31 -1.53
C PHE A 35 5.30 1.40 -2.47
N ALA A 36 5.93 0.31 -2.91
CA ALA A 36 5.32 -0.65 -3.80
C ALA A 36 4.22 -1.47 -3.09
N SER A 37 2.95 -1.04 -3.16
CA SER A 37 1.80 -1.69 -2.53
C SER A 37 1.95 -1.86 -1.00
N LEU A 38 2.31 -0.78 -0.29
CA LEU A 38 2.65 -0.83 1.14
C LEU A 38 1.62 -1.59 1.98
N GLU A 39 0.34 -1.20 1.89
CA GLU A 39 -0.71 -1.81 2.73
C GLU A 39 -0.87 -3.31 2.49
N ASP A 40 -0.82 -3.77 1.23
CA ASP A 40 -0.99 -5.19 0.88
C ASP A 40 0.25 -6.00 1.33
N ARG A 41 1.46 -5.43 1.18
CA ARG A 41 2.72 -6.05 1.66
C ARG A 41 2.74 -6.16 3.17
N ILE A 42 2.41 -5.09 3.88
CA ILE A 42 2.32 -5.10 5.35
C ILE A 42 1.27 -6.10 5.81
N SER A 43 0.13 -6.18 5.12
CA SER A 43 -0.87 -7.18 5.43
C SER A 43 -0.31 -8.59 5.29
N ALA A 44 0.40 -8.91 4.20
CA ALA A 44 1.02 -10.21 4.01
C ALA A 44 2.11 -10.51 5.06
N LEU A 45 2.96 -9.53 5.34
CA LEU A 45 4.09 -9.67 6.26
C LEU A 45 3.64 -9.81 7.72
N THR A 46 2.67 -9.04 8.17
CA THR A 46 2.21 -9.09 9.57
C THR A 46 1.33 -10.30 9.86
N THR A 47 0.45 -10.68 8.92
CA THR A 47 -0.45 -11.82 9.13
C THR A 47 0.18 -13.16 8.75
N LYS A 48 1.26 -13.15 7.96
CA LYS A 48 1.91 -14.34 7.39
C LYS A 48 0.92 -15.28 6.67
N ASP A 49 -0.11 -14.70 6.07
CA ASP A 49 -1.15 -15.45 5.39
C ASP A 49 -0.61 -16.05 4.08
N PRO A 50 -0.68 -17.38 3.87
CA PRO A 50 -0.11 -18.02 2.70
C PRO A 50 -0.64 -17.46 1.37
N GLU A 51 -1.93 -17.12 1.32
CA GLU A 51 -2.56 -16.60 0.11
C GLU A 51 -2.14 -15.15 -0.20
N LYS A 52 -1.72 -14.39 0.83
CA LYS A 52 -1.13 -13.06 0.64
C LYS A 52 0.35 -13.14 0.30
N LEU A 53 1.09 -14.03 0.96
CA LEU A 53 2.53 -14.19 0.72
C LEU A 53 2.84 -14.67 -0.70
N LYS A 54 2.03 -15.58 -1.27
CA LYS A 54 2.25 -16.08 -2.64
C LYS A 54 2.20 -15.01 -3.73
N VAL A 55 1.51 -13.89 -3.50
CA VAL A 55 1.54 -12.72 -4.39
C VAL A 55 2.98 -12.27 -4.62
N TYR A 56 3.81 -12.32 -3.58
CA TYR A 56 5.19 -11.86 -3.62
C TYR A 56 6.20 -12.98 -3.81
N THR A 57 5.95 -14.17 -3.25
CA THR A 57 6.89 -15.30 -3.38
C THR A 57 6.79 -15.99 -4.74
N ASP A 58 5.58 -16.07 -5.31
CA ASP A 58 5.31 -16.88 -6.51
C ASP A 58 4.99 -16.00 -7.73
N GLY A 59 4.79 -14.68 -7.53
CA GLY A 59 4.56 -13.72 -8.61
C GLY A 59 3.10 -13.64 -9.09
N TYR A 60 2.12 -14.01 -8.26
CA TYR A 60 0.72 -13.81 -8.59
C TYR A 60 0.33 -12.32 -8.63
N ASP A 61 -0.50 -11.91 -9.60
CA ASP A 61 -1.23 -10.64 -9.54
C ASP A 61 -2.31 -10.75 -8.48
N GLY A 62 -2.14 -10.02 -7.37
CA GLY A 62 -3.07 -10.10 -6.23
C GLY A 62 -4.52 -9.75 -6.57
N HIS A 63 -4.78 -8.93 -7.60
CA HIS A 63 -6.15 -8.65 -8.02
C HIS A 63 -6.75 -9.80 -8.83
N CYS A 64 -5.97 -10.48 -9.68
CA CYS A 64 -6.37 -11.67 -10.40
C CYS A 64 -6.67 -12.81 -9.43
N LEU A 65 -5.80 -13.02 -8.45
CA LEU A 65 -5.99 -14.05 -7.43
C LEU A 65 -7.31 -13.86 -6.67
N ARG A 66 -7.59 -12.63 -6.23
CA ARG A 66 -8.84 -12.29 -5.55
C ARG A 66 -10.06 -12.38 -6.48
N ALA A 67 -9.93 -11.96 -7.74
CA ALA A 67 -10.99 -12.07 -8.72
C ALA A 67 -11.38 -13.53 -8.97
N TYR A 68 -10.40 -14.43 -9.08
CA TYR A 68 -10.65 -15.86 -9.18
C TYR A 68 -11.30 -16.41 -7.91
N GLY A 69 -10.84 -15.99 -6.72
CA GLY A 69 -11.47 -16.39 -5.46
C GLY A 69 -12.95 -16.02 -5.33
N TYR A 70 -13.38 -14.94 -5.96
CA TYR A 70 -14.77 -14.48 -5.90
C TYR A 70 -15.64 -15.00 -7.06
N PHE A 71 -15.06 -15.13 -8.25
CA PHE A 71 -15.79 -15.34 -9.50
C PHE A 71 -15.23 -16.50 -10.34
N GLY A 72 -14.51 -17.44 -9.72
CA GLY A 72 -13.86 -18.55 -10.43
C GLY A 72 -14.83 -19.45 -11.20
N ASP A 73 -16.09 -19.51 -10.78
CA ASP A 73 -17.18 -20.18 -11.50
C ASP A 73 -17.47 -19.58 -12.89
N GLN A 74 -17.15 -18.29 -13.07
CA GLN A 74 -17.27 -17.57 -14.34
C GLN A 74 -15.99 -17.65 -15.20
N MET A 75 -14.95 -18.32 -14.69
CA MET A 75 -13.62 -18.44 -15.31
C MET A 75 -13.20 -19.91 -15.48
N PRO A 76 -13.99 -20.75 -16.19
CA PRO A 76 -13.77 -22.19 -16.25
C PRO A 76 -12.49 -22.60 -17.01
N ASP A 77 -11.88 -21.70 -17.78
CA ASP A 77 -10.62 -21.92 -18.50
C ASP A 77 -9.38 -21.53 -17.67
N ILE A 78 -9.57 -20.98 -16.47
CA ILE A 78 -8.48 -20.59 -15.58
C ILE A 78 -8.12 -21.77 -14.67
N ASP A 79 -6.84 -22.15 -14.73
CA ASP A 79 -6.24 -23.16 -13.86
C ASP A 79 -5.73 -22.48 -12.57
N PRO A 80 -6.30 -22.79 -11.40
CA PRO A 80 -5.88 -22.18 -10.14
C PRO A 80 -4.47 -22.55 -9.68
N THR A 81 -3.86 -23.57 -10.29
CA THR A 81 -2.54 -24.08 -9.89
C THR A 81 -1.37 -23.45 -10.65
N SER A 82 -1.65 -22.64 -11.69
CA SER A 82 -0.63 -21.94 -12.48
C SER A 82 -0.67 -20.44 -12.25
N VAL A 83 0.51 -19.86 -11.98
CA VAL A 83 0.70 -18.41 -11.85
C VAL A 83 0.35 -17.70 -13.14
N GLU A 84 0.83 -18.20 -14.29
CA GLU A 84 0.53 -17.61 -15.59
C GLU A 84 -0.96 -17.64 -15.91
N SER A 85 -1.62 -18.75 -15.57
CA SER A 85 -3.05 -18.92 -15.80
C SER A 85 -3.88 -17.92 -14.98
N ILE A 86 -3.59 -17.78 -13.68
CA ILE A 86 -4.23 -16.76 -12.84
C ILE A 86 -3.92 -15.36 -13.35
N ASN A 87 -2.66 -15.04 -13.66
CA ASN A 87 -2.27 -13.70 -14.12
C ASN A 87 -2.91 -13.35 -15.47
N SER A 88 -3.27 -14.33 -16.29
CA SER A 88 -3.98 -14.12 -17.57
C SER A 88 -5.37 -13.50 -17.39
N ILE A 89 -5.97 -13.56 -16.20
CA ILE A 89 -7.23 -12.88 -15.84
C ILE A 89 -7.15 -11.38 -16.11
N ALA A 90 -5.97 -10.75 -15.97
CA ALA A 90 -5.77 -9.33 -16.26
C ALA A 90 -6.15 -8.95 -17.69
N GLN A 91 -5.99 -9.89 -18.64
CA GLN A 91 -6.34 -9.71 -20.05
C GLN A 91 -7.68 -10.36 -20.40
N LYS A 92 -7.87 -11.64 -20.04
CA LYS A 92 -9.06 -12.43 -20.40
C LYS A 92 -10.33 -11.98 -19.68
N TYR A 93 -10.21 -11.56 -18.42
CA TYR A 93 -11.32 -11.31 -17.49
C TYR A 93 -11.21 -9.94 -16.81
N LYS A 94 -10.78 -8.92 -17.58
CA LYS A 94 -10.53 -7.56 -17.07
C LYS A 94 -11.70 -6.97 -16.28
N ALA A 95 -12.95 -7.22 -16.71
CA ALA A 95 -14.14 -6.74 -16.02
C ALA A 95 -14.29 -7.36 -14.62
N LEU A 96 -14.05 -8.66 -14.47
CA LEU A 96 -14.11 -9.36 -13.19
C LEU A 96 -12.94 -8.97 -12.27
N ARG A 97 -11.74 -8.79 -12.83
CA ARG A 97 -10.60 -8.22 -12.09
C ARG A 97 -10.89 -6.83 -11.55
N GLN A 98 -11.58 -5.98 -12.33
CA GLN A 98 -11.96 -4.66 -11.84
C GLN A 98 -13.09 -4.73 -10.81
N LYS A 99 -14.07 -5.62 -11.01
CA LYS A 99 -15.19 -5.84 -10.09
C LYS A 99 -14.73 -6.36 -8.72
N SER A 100 -13.63 -7.11 -8.65
CA SER A 100 -13.11 -7.66 -7.37
C SER A 100 -12.46 -6.63 -6.45
N LYS A 101 -12.08 -5.45 -6.96
CA LYS A 101 -11.34 -4.44 -6.19
C LYS A 101 -12.14 -3.83 -5.05
N SER A 102 -13.33 -3.30 -5.34
CA SER A 102 -14.15 -2.65 -4.31
C SER A 102 -14.58 -3.59 -3.18
N PRO A 103 -15.00 -4.85 -3.47
CA PRO A 103 -15.24 -5.84 -2.42
C PRO A 103 -14.00 -6.13 -1.57
N THR A 104 -12.85 -6.34 -2.20
CA THR A 104 -11.59 -6.58 -1.48
C THR A 104 -11.27 -5.42 -0.54
N PHE A 105 -11.31 -4.19 -1.05
CA PHE A 105 -11.02 -3.01 -0.25
C PHE A 105 -11.95 -2.92 0.96
N LEU A 106 -13.26 -3.07 0.76
CA LEU A 106 -14.23 -3.03 1.84
C LEU A 106 -13.97 -4.11 2.90
N LEU A 107 -13.69 -5.35 2.49
CA LEU A 107 -13.48 -6.48 3.39
C LEU A 107 -12.15 -6.38 4.16
N THR A 108 -11.08 -5.91 3.51
CA THR A 108 -9.80 -5.61 4.18
C THR A 108 -9.97 -4.62 5.34
N TYR A 109 -10.93 -3.71 5.24
CA TYR A 109 -11.24 -2.73 6.29
C TYR A 109 -12.36 -3.16 7.26
N GLY A 110 -12.63 -4.46 7.36
CA GLY A 110 -13.61 -5.02 8.30
C GLY A 110 -15.07 -4.73 7.92
N GLY A 111 -15.32 -4.52 6.63
CA GLY A 111 -16.68 -4.48 6.09
C GLY A 111 -17.36 -5.85 6.11
N THR A 112 -18.63 -5.86 5.73
CA THR A 112 -19.46 -7.09 5.74
C THR A 112 -20.28 -7.19 4.45
N TYR A 113 -20.98 -8.29 4.23
CA TYR A 113 -21.89 -8.43 3.08
C TYR A 113 -22.91 -7.28 2.98
N HIS A 114 -23.35 -6.72 4.09
CA HIS A 114 -24.24 -5.54 4.09
C HIS A 114 -23.58 -4.32 3.44
N GLY A 115 -22.28 -4.11 3.67
CA GLY A 115 -21.53 -3.05 3.00
C GLY A 115 -21.31 -3.35 1.52
N LEU A 116 -21.10 -4.62 1.15
CA LEU A 116 -21.01 -5.04 -0.26
C LEU A 116 -22.32 -4.79 -1.01
N MET A 117 -23.48 -5.00 -0.37
CA MET A 117 -24.78 -4.64 -0.95
C MET A 117 -24.88 -3.13 -1.20
N GLY A 118 -24.29 -2.30 -0.34
CA GLY A 118 -24.18 -0.85 -0.55
C GLY A 118 -23.35 -0.46 -1.77
N LEU A 119 -22.49 -1.36 -2.27
CA LEU A 119 -21.75 -1.20 -3.53
C LEU A 119 -22.55 -1.68 -4.76
N GLY A 120 -23.82 -2.08 -4.57
CA GLY A 120 -24.70 -2.54 -5.63
C GLY A 120 -24.65 -4.05 -5.92
N LEU A 121 -23.99 -4.85 -5.07
CA LEU A 121 -23.97 -6.30 -5.23
C LEU A 121 -25.29 -6.95 -4.73
N PRO A 122 -25.86 -7.93 -5.46
CA PRO A 122 -26.96 -8.75 -4.95
C PRO A 122 -26.59 -9.43 -3.62
N GLU A 123 -27.56 -9.59 -2.72
CA GLU A 123 -27.32 -10.14 -1.38
C GLU A 123 -26.63 -11.52 -1.40
N GLN A 124 -27.08 -12.42 -2.28
CA GLN A 124 -26.49 -13.75 -2.41
C GLN A 124 -25.03 -13.69 -2.85
N GLU A 125 -24.72 -12.84 -3.84
CA GLU A 125 -23.36 -12.63 -4.33
C GLU A 125 -22.48 -11.99 -3.24
N ALA A 126 -22.99 -10.99 -2.53
CA ALA A 126 -22.29 -10.33 -1.43
C ALA A 126 -21.90 -11.31 -0.31
N LYS A 127 -22.82 -12.18 0.12
CA LYS A 127 -22.54 -13.22 1.13
C LYS A 127 -21.50 -14.23 0.63
N GLN A 128 -21.59 -14.64 -0.63
CA GLN A 128 -20.64 -15.58 -1.21
C GLN A 128 -19.22 -14.99 -1.26
N ILE A 129 -19.09 -13.72 -1.65
CA ILE A 129 -17.80 -13.02 -1.71
C ILE A 129 -17.19 -12.87 -0.32
N GLU A 130 -17.97 -12.42 0.67
CA GLU A 130 -17.51 -12.32 2.06
C GLU A 130 -17.02 -13.68 2.58
N GLN A 131 -17.77 -14.76 2.35
CA GLN A 131 -17.37 -16.10 2.76
C GLN A 131 -16.08 -16.58 2.06
N ASN A 132 -15.94 -16.31 0.75
CA ASN A 132 -14.74 -16.68 0.00
C ASN A 132 -13.52 -15.88 0.46
N TYR A 133 -13.68 -14.60 0.78
CA TYR A 133 -12.63 -13.76 1.34
C TYR A 133 -12.11 -14.33 2.67
N HIS A 134 -12.99 -14.61 3.62
CA HIS A 134 -12.61 -15.15 4.92
C HIS A 134 -12.04 -16.58 4.83
N ARG A 135 -12.49 -17.37 3.83
CA ARG A 135 -11.88 -18.67 3.55
C ARG A 135 -10.45 -18.52 3.03
N MET A 136 -10.25 -17.63 2.06
CA MET A 136 -8.95 -17.35 1.45
C MET A 136 -7.97 -16.80 2.49
N TYR A 137 -8.40 -15.83 3.29
CA TYR A 137 -7.55 -15.12 4.26
C TYR A 137 -7.79 -15.53 5.71
N SER A 138 -8.04 -16.82 5.93
CA SER A 138 -8.35 -17.37 7.25
C SER A 138 -7.24 -17.17 8.28
N HIS A 139 -5.97 -17.14 7.85
CA HIS A 139 -4.83 -16.87 8.72
C HIS A 139 -4.80 -15.39 9.13
N SER A 140 -5.13 -14.49 8.19
CA SER A 140 -5.30 -13.07 8.48
C SER A 140 -6.42 -12.81 9.47
N ASP A 141 -7.58 -13.46 9.30
CA ASP A 141 -8.70 -13.33 10.23
C ASP A 141 -8.33 -13.82 11.64
N ALA A 142 -7.68 -14.98 11.72
CA ALA A 142 -7.21 -15.53 12.99
C ALA A 142 -6.19 -14.60 13.67
N TRP A 143 -5.27 -14.01 12.90
CA TRP A 143 -4.30 -13.06 13.40
C TRP A 143 -4.97 -11.81 13.96
N VAL A 144 -5.87 -11.16 13.21
CA VAL A 144 -6.60 -9.98 13.69
C VAL A 144 -7.40 -10.32 14.95
N GLN A 145 -8.10 -11.47 14.94
CA GLN A 145 -8.89 -11.90 16.09
C GLN A 145 -8.03 -12.09 17.34
N SER A 146 -6.83 -12.66 17.21
CA SER A 146 -5.91 -12.83 18.32
C SER A 146 -5.48 -11.49 18.95
N LYS A 147 -5.25 -10.46 18.13
CA LYS A 147 -4.90 -9.10 18.58
C LYS A 147 -6.07 -8.42 19.29
N ILE A 148 -7.29 -8.60 18.79
CA ILE A 148 -8.50 -8.09 19.46
C ILE A 148 -8.76 -8.80 20.79
N ASP A 149 -8.53 -10.12 20.86
CA ASP A 149 -8.68 -10.91 22.09
C ASP A 149 -7.63 -10.51 23.14
N GLU A 150 -6.41 -10.20 22.71
CA GLU A 150 -5.38 -9.60 23.57
C GLU A 150 -5.80 -8.21 24.05
N ALA A 151 -6.33 -7.37 23.16
CA ALA A 151 -6.80 -6.03 23.50
C ALA A 151 -7.96 -6.05 24.52
N ALA A 152 -8.82 -7.07 24.50
CA ALA A 152 -9.84 -7.27 25.54
C ALA A 152 -9.22 -7.54 26.93
N LYS A 153 -8.00 -8.08 26.98
CA LYS A 153 -7.26 -8.34 28.23
C LYS A 153 -6.43 -7.16 28.67
N VAL A 154 -5.76 -6.43 27.77
CA VAL A 154 -4.81 -5.36 28.15
C VAL A 154 -5.37 -3.93 27.98
N GLY A 155 -6.39 -3.76 27.14
CA GLY A 155 -7.07 -2.47 26.91
C GLY A 155 -6.44 -1.59 25.83
N TYR A 156 -5.62 -2.17 24.95
CA TYR A 156 -5.09 -1.54 23.75
C TYR A 156 -4.64 -2.62 22.76
N VAL A 157 -4.50 -2.24 21.47
CA VAL A 157 -3.65 -2.97 20.52
C VAL A 157 -2.32 -2.23 20.40
N GLU A 158 -1.22 -2.98 20.35
CA GLU A 158 0.08 -2.45 19.95
C GLU A 158 0.19 -2.52 18.42
N VAL A 159 0.62 -1.43 17.80
CA VAL A 159 0.72 -1.27 16.35
C VAL A 159 2.17 -0.94 15.98
N ALA A 160 2.45 -0.57 14.72
CA ALA A 160 3.82 -0.30 14.27
C ALA A 160 4.61 0.59 15.23
N PHE A 161 5.91 0.31 15.36
CA PHE A 161 6.84 1.04 16.24
C PHE A 161 6.43 1.12 17.73
N GLY A 162 5.61 0.18 18.21
CA GLY A 162 5.22 0.09 19.63
C GLY A 162 4.15 1.10 20.07
N LEU A 163 3.53 1.82 19.11
CA LEU A 163 2.41 2.70 19.41
C LEU A 163 1.21 1.91 19.91
N ARG A 164 0.38 2.52 20.75
CA ARG A 164 -0.78 1.86 21.36
C ARG A 164 -2.07 2.57 21.02
N VAL A 165 -3.00 1.84 20.42
CA VAL A 165 -4.37 2.30 20.20
C VAL A 165 -5.25 1.73 21.31
N ARG A 166 -5.72 2.61 22.20
CA ARG A 166 -6.52 2.20 23.37
C ARG A 166 -7.87 1.65 22.93
N THR A 167 -8.32 0.59 23.60
CA THR A 167 -9.59 -0.09 23.35
C THR A 167 -10.44 -0.17 24.62
N PRO A 168 -10.84 0.99 25.19
CA PRO A 168 -11.56 1.05 26.47
C PRO A 168 -12.89 0.31 26.46
N ILE A 169 -13.58 0.19 25.32
CA ILE A 169 -14.88 -0.48 25.22
C ILE A 169 -14.69 -2.00 25.19
N ILE A 170 -13.81 -2.50 24.32
CA ILE A 170 -13.48 -3.92 24.20
C ILE A 170 -12.94 -4.46 25.53
N LYS A 171 -12.12 -3.68 26.25
CA LYS A 171 -11.61 -4.03 27.58
C LYS A 171 -12.71 -4.36 28.60
N GLN A 172 -13.89 -3.80 28.43
CA GLN A 172 -15.03 -3.97 29.35
C GLN A 172 -16.06 -4.99 28.83
N CYS A 173 -15.80 -5.62 27.69
CA CYS A 173 -16.76 -6.49 27.01
C CYS A 173 -16.19 -7.90 26.80
N LEU A 174 -17.08 -8.89 26.84
CA LEU A 174 -16.79 -10.20 26.25
C LEU A 174 -16.99 -10.12 24.74
N MET A 175 -15.92 -10.36 23.98
CA MET A 175 -15.93 -10.33 22.52
C MET A 175 -16.52 -11.62 21.92
N ASN A 176 -16.74 -11.59 20.60
CA ASN A 176 -17.07 -12.74 19.76
C ASN A 176 -18.34 -13.52 20.15
N ASN A 177 -19.34 -12.86 20.71
CA ASN A 177 -20.62 -13.48 21.03
C ASN A 177 -21.81 -12.63 20.59
N ARG A 178 -23.01 -13.21 20.63
CA ARG A 178 -24.25 -12.55 20.20
C ARG A 178 -24.59 -11.30 21.03
N ARG A 179 -24.03 -11.16 22.23
CA ARG A 179 -24.25 -10.04 23.15
C ARG A 179 -23.15 -8.98 23.09
N THR A 180 -22.09 -9.18 22.29
CA THR A 180 -21.05 -8.16 22.12
C THR A 180 -21.67 -6.86 21.59
N PRO A 181 -21.56 -5.74 22.33
CA PRO A 181 -22.19 -4.48 21.94
C PRO A 181 -21.71 -4.00 20.57
N TYR A 182 -22.57 -3.26 19.87
CA TYR A 182 -22.23 -2.67 18.56
C TYR A 182 -20.98 -1.78 18.65
N GLU A 183 -20.87 -0.96 19.71
CA GLU A 183 -19.71 -0.10 19.92
C GLU A 183 -18.41 -0.88 20.12
N ALA A 184 -18.46 -2.03 20.82
CA ALA A 184 -17.28 -2.90 20.96
C ALA A 184 -16.86 -3.49 19.61
N LYS A 185 -17.81 -3.86 18.75
CA LYS A 185 -17.52 -4.32 17.38
C LYS A 185 -16.97 -3.20 16.49
N LYS A 186 -17.42 -1.95 16.69
CA LYS A 186 -16.90 -0.79 15.97
C LYS A 186 -15.48 -0.46 16.41
N GLU A 187 -15.22 -0.42 17.71
CA GLU A 187 -13.88 -0.24 18.26
C GLU A 187 -12.95 -1.36 17.80
N GLY A 188 -13.42 -2.61 17.76
CA GLY A 188 -12.66 -3.75 17.23
C GLY A 188 -12.26 -3.59 15.76
N ARG A 189 -13.15 -3.07 14.91
CA ARG A 189 -12.83 -2.74 13.51
C ARG A 189 -11.78 -1.63 13.43
N THR A 190 -11.93 -0.57 14.22
CA THR A 190 -10.92 0.52 14.26
C THR A 190 -9.56 0.02 14.74
N ALA A 191 -9.52 -0.79 15.80
CA ALA A 191 -8.30 -1.40 16.30
C ALA A 191 -7.67 -2.35 15.27
N GLY A 192 -8.48 -3.19 14.61
CA GLY A 192 -8.03 -4.08 13.54
C GLY A 192 -7.43 -3.33 12.35
N ASN A 193 -8.09 -2.26 11.88
CA ASN A 193 -7.59 -1.44 10.79
C ASN A 193 -6.26 -0.75 11.15
N ALA A 194 -6.12 -0.30 12.40
CA ALA A 194 -4.89 0.34 12.88
C ALA A 194 -3.66 -0.60 12.86
N LEU A 195 -3.86 -1.92 12.99
CA LEU A 195 -2.78 -2.90 12.94
C LEU A 195 -2.00 -2.83 11.62
N GLY A 196 -2.69 -2.60 10.50
CA GLY A 196 -2.06 -2.40 9.18
C GLY A 196 -1.74 -0.94 8.90
N GLN A 197 -2.71 -0.03 9.07
CA GLN A 197 -2.58 1.38 8.67
C GLN A 197 -1.46 2.13 9.43
N SER A 198 -1.14 1.70 10.65
CA SER A 198 -0.03 2.29 11.41
C SER A 198 1.32 2.19 10.69
N TYR A 199 1.52 1.18 9.84
CA TYR A 199 2.75 0.99 9.09
C TYR A 199 2.97 2.04 7.99
N GLY A 200 2.01 2.93 7.73
CA GLY A 200 2.28 4.17 6.99
C GLY A 200 3.41 5.00 7.61
N MET A 201 3.73 4.79 8.89
CA MET A 201 4.91 5.38 9.53
C MET A 201 6.26 4.90 8.97
N LEU A 202 6.31 3.80 8.22
CA LEU A 202 7.51 3.43 7.46
C LEU A 202 7.92 4.56 6.51
N ASN A 203 6.95 5.28 5.96
CA ASN A 203 7.21 6.45 5.14
C ASN A 203 7.79 7.63 5.93
N ASN A 204 7.37 7.82 7.18
CA ASN A 204 8.01 8.79 8.07
C ASN A 204 9.44 8.37 8.40
N ARG A 205 9.65 7.09 8.72
CA ARG A 205 10.97 6.52 9.02
C ARG A 205 11.94 6.69 7.86
N ALA A 206 11.53 6.34 6.64
CA ALA A 206 12.35 6.50 5.44
C ALA A 206 12.68 7.97 5.18
N GLY A 207 11.72 8.87 5.36
CA GLY A 207 11.96 10.31 5.23
C GLY A 207 12.93 10.88 6.25
N ILE A 208 12.85 10.46 7.50
CA ILE A 208 13.75 10.89 8.57
C ILE A 208 15.18 10.38 8.30
N ASP A 209 15.33 9.09 7.96
CA ASP A 209 16.62 8.49 7.60
C ASP A 209 17.26 9.22 6.41
N LEU A 210 16.51 9.42 5.33
CA LEU A 210 16.97 10.19 4.18
C LEU A 210 17.37 11.63 4.56
N GLN A 211 16.57 12.29 5.41
CA GLN A 211 16.85 13.67 5.81
C GLN A 211 18.14 13.78 6.62
N GLU A 212 18.40 12.83 7.53
CA GLU A 212 19.66 12.73 8.26
C GLU A 212 20.84 12.54 7.29
N ARG A 213 20.74 11.56 6.38
CA ARG A 213 21.76 11.32 5.33
C ARG A 213 22.01 12.55 4.45
N THR A 214 20.96 13.29 4.12
CA THR A 214 21.03 14.51 3.29
C THR A 214 21.71 15.65 4.03
N PHE A 215 21.47 15.81 5.33
CA PHE A 215 22.10 16.85 6.13
C PHE A 215 23.58 16.59 6.41
N ASP A 216 23.98 15.32 6.44
CA ASP A 216 25.37 14.89 6.62
C ASP A 216 26.15 14.82 5.29
N SER A 217 25.49 14.96 4.14
CA SER A 217 26.11 14.98 2.82
C SER A 217 26.34 16.40 2.28
N GLU A 218 27.02 16.49 1.14
CA GLU A 218 27.19 17.76 0.42
C GLU A 218 25.87 18.30 -0.19
N HIS A 219 24.86 17.43 -0.33
CA HIS A 219 23.57 17.74 -0.96
C HIS A 219 22.53 18.36 -0.02
N ARG A 220 22.92 18.78 1.19
CA ARG A 220 22.03 19.37 2.21
C ARG A 220 21.16 20.54 1.74
N TYR A 221 21.58 21.23 0.68
CA TYR A 221 20.85 22.35 0.07
C TYR A 221 20.33 22.04 -1.34
N ASP A 222 20.54 20.81 -1.83
CA ASP A 222 20.21 20.40 -3.18
C ASP A 222 19.03 19.43 -3.25
N ILE A 223 18.61 18.88 -2.09
CA ILE A 223 17.43 18.02 -1.95
C ILE A 223 16.52 18.61 -0.87
N LEU A 224 15.34 19.08 -1.28
CA LEU A 224 14.38 19.75 -0.39
C LEU A 224 13.04 19.01 -0.39
N PRO A 225 12.62 18.36 0.71
CA PRO A 225 11.30 17.76 0.80
C PRO A 225 10.22 18.85 0.72
N PHE A 226 9.18 18.63 -0.06
CA PHE A 226 8.07 19.59 -0.18
C PHE A 226 6.68 18.97 0.07
N ALA A 227 6.53 17.66 -0.09
CA ALA A 227 5.28 16.99 0.22
C ALA A 227 5.50 15.57 0.74
N HIS A 228 4.62 15.18 1.66
CA HIS A 228 4.55 13.84 2.24
C HIS A 228 3.08 13.42 2.23
N ILE A 229 2.76 12.42 1.40
CA ILE A 229 1.38 12.06 1.05
C ILE A 229 1.22 10.56 1.25
N HIS A 230 0.60 10.15 2.37
CA HIS A 230 0.37 8.75 2.71
C HIS A 230 1.67 7.92 2.70
N ASP A 231 1.85 7.06 1.70
CA ASP A 231 3.01 6.20 1.43
C ASP A 231 4.00 6.79 0.42
N ALA A 232 3.76 8.00 -0.08
CA ALA A 232 4.66 8.68 -1.01
C ALA A 232 5.39 9.88 -0.39
N GLN A 233 6.60 10.15 -0.90
CA GLN A 233 7.43 11.31 -0.55
C GLN A 233 7.82 12.08 -1.80
N TYR A 234 7.86 13.40 -1.71
CA TYR A 234 8.22 14.25 -2.84
C TYR A 234 9.23 15.33 -2.45
N PHE A 235 10.20 15.51 -3.34
CA PHE A 235 11.37 16.34 -3.19
C PHE A 235 11.52 17.27 -4.39
N MET A 236 12.04 18.45 -4.11
CA MET A 236 12.60 19.33 -5.12
C MET A 236 14.11 19.10 -5.09
N VAL A 237 14.66 18.69 -6.23
CA VAL A 237 16.06 18.26 -6.37
C VAL A 237 16.74 19.18 -7.37
N ARG A 238 18.00 19.56 -7.14
CA ARG A 238 18.77 20.30 -8.15
C ARG A 238 18.76 19.53 -9.46
N ASP A 239 18.66 20.28 -10.56
CA ASP A 239 18.77 19.72 -11.92
C ASP A 239 20.24 19.37 -12.21
N ASP A 240 20.72 18.34 -11.51
CA ASP A 240 22.08 17.82 -11.54
C ASP A 240 22.01 16.29 -11.39
N ILE A 241 22.66 15.58 -12.32
CA ILE A 241 22.58 14.13 -12.41
C ILE A 241 23.22 13.43 -11.21
N GLU A 242 24.24 14.04 -10.58
CA GLU A 242 24.91 13.47 -9.41
C GLU A 242 23.97 13.48 -8.20
N VAL A 243 23.20 14.57 -8.03
CA VAL A 243 22.22 14.70 -6.95
C VAL A 243 21.03 13.75 -7.16
N VAL A 244 20.60 13.57 -8.42
CA VAL A 244 19.53 12.63 -8.80
C VAL A 244 19.94 11.19 -8.53
N GLU A 245 21.16 10.80 -8.92
CA GLU A 245 21.73 9.48 -8.62
C GLU A 245 21.82 9.24 -7.10
N TRP A 246 22.35 10.21 -6.36
CA TRP A 246 22.48 10.11 -4.91
C TRP A 246 21.12 9.90 -4.24
N LEU A 247 20.09 10.65 -4.64
CA LEU A 247 18.74 10.49 -4.09
C LEU A 247 18.15 9.12 -4.46
N ASN A 248 18.35 8.65 -5.69
CA ASN A 248 17.90 7.32 -6.13
C ASN A 248 18.46 6.23 -5.25
N HIS A 249 19.77 6.23 -4.98
CA HIS A 249 20.40 5.20 -4.17
C HIS A 249 19.93 5.28 -2.71
N ASN A 250 19.95 6.48 -2.12
CA ASN A 250 19.70 6.64 -0.68
C ASN A 250 18.22 6.49 -0.30
N LEU A 251 17.28 7.07 -1.07
CA LEU A 251 15.86 6.97 -0.72
C LEU A 251 15.34 5.55 -0.90
N VAL A 252 15.73 4.86 -1.99
CA VAL A 252 15.34 3.47 -2.21
C VAL A 252 15.80 2.60 -1.05
N GLU A 253 17.07 2.71 -0.64
CA GLU A 253 17.60 1.96 0.51
C GLU A 253 16.84 2.29 1.81
N CYS A 254 16.50 3.56 2.05
CA CYS A 254 15.71 3.96 3.21
C CYS A 254 14.32 3.32 3.24
N MET A 255 13.72 3.08 2.06
CA MET A 255 12.41 2.44 1.89
C MET A 255 12.46 0.91 1.95
N GLU A 256 13.64 0.29 1.81
CA GLU A 256 13.84 -1.16 1.93
C GLU A 256 13.94 -1.63 3.39
N TRP A 257 14.00 -0.70 4.35
CA TRP A 257 14.14 -1.03 5.77
C TRP A 257 12.99 -1.90 6.31
N GLN A 258 13.35 -3.00 6.98
CA GLN A 258 12.40 -4.01 7.44
C GLN A 258 12.82 -4.67 8.77
N GLU A 259 13.34 -3.88 9.71
CA GLU A 259 13.91 -4.41 10.98
C GLU A 259 12.87 -4.63 12.10
N LEU A 260 11.59 -4.29 11.89
CA LEU A 260 10.56 -4.65 12.87
C LEU A 260 10.29 -6.17 12.81
N PRO A 261 10.27 -6.89 13.94
CA PRO A 261 10.09 -8.35 13.95
C PRO A 261 8.84 -8.83 13.21
N ASP A 262 7.73 -8.08 13.32
CA ASP A 262 6.46 -8.45 12.69
C ASP A 262 6.49 -8.40 11.16
N ILE A 263 7.41 -7.63 10.57
CA ILE A 263 7.50 -7.48 9.11
C ILE A 263 8.69 -8.21 8.51
N GLN A 264 9.65 -8.74 9.29
CA GLN A 264 10.77 -9.51 8.74
C GLN A 264 10.30 -10.76 7.97
N HIS A 265 10.91 -11.01 6.80
CA HIS A 265 10.65 -12.19 5.98
C HIS A 265 11.81 -12.44 5.02
N ASP A 266 12.19 -13.71 4.80
CA ASP A 266 13.39 -14.06 4.02
C ASP A 266 13.33 -13.67 2.54
N SER A 267 12.13 -13.70 1.95
CA SER A 267 11.93 -13.52 0.51
C SER A 267 10.99 -12.38 0.13
N VAL A 268 10.32 -11.75 1.09
CA VAL A 268 9.32 -10.70 0.81
C VAL A 268 9.83 -9.39 1.41
N GLY A 269 10.38 -8.55 0.53
CA GLY A 269 10.92 -7.24 0.87
C GLY A 269 9.88 -6.11 0.78
N LEU A 270 10.18 -5.01 1.47
CA LEU A 270 9.62 -3.68 1.22
C LEU A 270 10.52 -2.91 0.25
N GLY A 271 9.98 -1.84 -0.32
CA GLY A 271 10.72 -0.96 -1.23
C GLY A 271 9.79 -0.01 -1.97
N GLY A 272 10.39 0.85 -2.77
CA GLY A 272 9.71 1.80 -3.64
C GLY A 272 10.53 2.06 -4.89
N GLU A 273 9.96 2.84 -5.80
CA GLU A 273 10.64 3.28 -7.02
C GLU A 273 10.68 4.80 -7.03
N LEU A 274 11.85 5.37 -7.37
CA LEU A 274 12.00 6.81 -7.50
C LEU A 274 11.59 7.25 -8.90
N SER A 275 10.68 8.21 -8.97
CA SER A 275 10.26 8.84 -10.20
C SER A 275 10.75 10.28 -10.30
N LEU A 276 11.16 10.68 -11.50
CA LEU A 276 11.38 12.08 -11.88
C LEU A 276 10.11 12.64 -12.54
N PHE A 277 9.74 13.88 -12.21
CA PHE A 277 8.57 14.54 -12.78
C PHE A 277 8.96 15.75 -13.62
N HIS A 278 8.75 15.68 -14.94
CA HIS A 278 9.13 16.76 -15.87
C HIS A 278 8.21 16.84 -17.10
N PRO A 279 7.77 18.04 -17.54
CA PRO A 279 8.12 19.37 -17.01
C PRO A 279 7.25 19.82 -15.83
N ASN A 280 6.38 18.94 -15.33
CA ASN A 280 5.43 19.21 -14.25
C ASN A 280 5.08 17.91 -13.52
N TRP A 281 4.40 18.00 -12.38
CA TRP A 281 4.08 16.84 -11.53
C TRP A 281 3.14 15.80 -12.17
N ALA A 282 2.52 16.09 -13.32
CA ALA A 282 1.63 15.13 -14.00
C ALA A 282 2.36 14.16 -14.91
N GLU A 283 3.59 14.47 -15.31
CA GLU A 283 4.39 13.67 -16.24
C GLU A 283 5.48 12.96 -15.45
N GLU A 284 5.33 11.66 -15.28
CA GLU A 284 6.15 10.81 -14.42
C GLU A 284 7.10 9.95 -15.27
N ILE A 285 8.37 9.94 -14.88
CA ILE A 285 9.45 9.16 -15.49
C ILE A 285 10.02 8.26 -14.38
N PRO A 286 9.60 6.99 -14.31
CA PRO A 286 10.14 6.03 -13.34
C PRO A 286 11.62 5.80 -13.61
N LEU A 287 12.45 5.78 -12.57
CA LEU A 287 13.87 5.49 -12.65
C LEU A 287 14.16 4.11 -12.06
N PRO A 288 15.00 3.29 -12.70
CA PRO A 288 15.43 2.03 -12.10
C PRO A 288 16.10 2.26 -10.74
N ASN A 289 15.87 1.36 -9.79
CA ASN A 289 16.51 1.41 -8.49
C ASN A 289 18.01 1.13 -8.60
N GLY A 290 18.83 1.94 -7.94
CA GLY A 290 20.30 1.79 -7.98
C GLY A 290 20.90 2.18 -9.33
N ALA A 291 20.16 2.92 -10.18
CA ALA A 291 20.63 3.29 -11.52
C ALA A 291 21.87 4.20 -11.45
N SER A 292 22.80 3.97 -12.38
CA SER A 292 23.92 4.87 -12.64
C SER A 292 23.48 6.12 -13.40
N GLN A 293 24.31 7.15 -13.38
CA GLN A 293 24.07 8.39 -14.15
C GLN A 293 23.75 8.15 -15.63
N GLU A 294 24.42 7.20 -16.29
CA GLU A 294 24.20 6.90 -17.70
C GLU A 294 22.85 6.21 -17.94
N GLU A 295 22.44 5.30 -17.04
CA GLU A 295 21.12 4.68 -17.09
C GLU A 295 20.01 5.72 -16.86
N ILE A 296 20.18 6.61 -15.88
CA ILE A 296 19.22 7.70 -15.62
C ILE A 296 19.08 8.60 -16.84
N LYS A 297 20.19 9.04 -17.45
CA LYS A 297 20.16 9.85 -18.69
C LYS A 297 19.46 9.12 -19.82
N HIS A 298 19.71 7.82 -19.97
CA HIS A 298 19.08 6.99 -20.99
C HIS A 298 17.56 6.91 -20.79
N THR A 299 17.10 6.58 -19.59
CA THR A 299 15.68 6.52 -19.23
C THR A 299 14.96 7.84 -19.46
N ILE A 300 15.59 8.96 -19.07
CA ILE A 300 15.03 10.31 -19.32
C ILE A 300 14.91 10.58 -20.81
N LYS A 301 15.94 10.26 -21.60
CA LYS A 301 15.95 10.49 -23.05
C LYS A 301 14.88 9.67 -23.78
N GLU A 302 14.72 8.40 -23.41
CA GLU A 302 13.67 7.54 -23.99
C GLU A 302 12.26 8.00 -23.62
N SER A 303 12.08 8.55 -22.42
CA SER A 303 10.77 9.06 -21.97
C SER A 303 10.40 10.41 -22.61
N MET A 304 11.39 11.15 -23.14
CA MET A 304 11.20 12.45 -23.78
C MET A 304 11.12 12.40 -25.31
N SER A 305 11.42 11.25 -25.93
CA SER A 305 11.34 11.03 -27.38
C SER A 305 9.95 10.63 -27.84
#